data_AF-A0A7C8HZX7-F1
#
_entry.id   AF-A0A7C8HZX7-F1
#
_cell.length_a   1.000
_cell.length_b   1.000
_cell.length_c   1.000
_cell.angle_alpha   90.00
_cell.angle_beta   90.00
_cell.angle_gamma   90.00
#
_symmetry.space_group_name_H-M   'P 1'
#
loop_
_entity.id
_entity.type
_entity.pdbx_description
1 polymer ?
#
loop_
_entity_poly.entity_id
_entity_poly.type
_entity_poly.pdbx_seq_one_letter_code
_entity_poly.pdbx_strand_id
1 'polypeptide(L)'
;MPKHWKDAFRECGLPWKDSFSFSEPISITTLSELKDFLDAVQITQCLLRPFFENNDYPLVERGELLPSFESDFFEYKDLPGFSLVAFERELQYFSEIFQFDILHSLMDVTFKADGYACPLENCTIEKNIETIQNRIPRKMHDNFKHEFGKVDTSVLDYYPQLLPYILEMDRAHVLALDSSGFFHLAGVYGSFPSDLDPEIKRFGLRAKKFEVGNHKKYENNRAFVYQYLMELYGFTICSERRTSSALFSRRLHKTGEKFMVRVLGQTDRVITTISSATKKRRYPTVEKIALVQVDEDQTEVIRRLEEGGFFVNRKRHVVILRVTYTQHKFNPENVRQERALSVAKQEVIHPITGRAIDDLNIIKDTTNMILRLNDIVRGEYVGHITYKRVELVENTDTEEKRLKFLYSWLSKHQRRIISYSDEFYANVVKILDGYLFDPENEESFDGHKNLYQDVQLRYNYIQQARKVMILERLKKRKIKGEKIPYAEMLHQAVRILQELKFDIATYFDELVASMISITETILNDRYLCRNYITKRDDDLSGYGLGIKKEYGKLVSLLDDIKAIRKSRNKSIEGFDL
;
A
#
# COMPACT_ATOMS: atom_id res chain seq x y z
N MET A 1 10.97 19.46 -20.63
CA MET A 1 11.35 18.07 -20.30
C MET A 1 12.84 18.03 -19.96
N PRO A 2 13.27 17.24 -18.97
CA PRO A 2 14.69 17.11 -18.62
C PRO A 2 15.45 16.38 -19.73
N LYS A 3 16.59 16.91 -20.16
CA LYS A 3 17.52 16.18 -21.06
C LYS A 3 18.46 15.30 -20.24
N HIS A 4 18.70 15.69 -19.00
CA HIS A 4 19.51 14.98 -18.03
C HIS A 4 18.87 15.10 -16.65
N TRP A 5 19.18 14.17 -15.74
CA TRP A 5 18.66 14.22 -14.36
C TRP A 5 19.02 15.51 -13.62
N LYS A 6 20.10 16.18 -14.04
CA LYS A 6 20.59 17.46 -13.48
C LYS A 6 19.67 18.66 -13.78
N ASP A 7 18.79 18.51 -14.76
CA ASP A 7 17.79 19.52 -15.13
C ASP A 7 16.53 19.40 -14.26
N ALA A 8 16.39 18.30 -13.51
CA ALA A 8 15.19 18.04 -12.72
C ALA A 8 15.03 19.06 -11.59
N PHE A 9 13.78 19.44 -11.31
CA PHE A 9 13.38 20.33 -10.24
C PHE A 9 14.07 21.72 -10.22
N ARG A 10 14.68 22.15 -11.32
CA ARG A 10 15.35 23.46 -11.41
C ARG A 10 14.40 24.65 -11.25
N GLU A 11 13.11 24.46 -11.54
CA GLU A 11 12.08 25.49 -11.45
C GLU A 11 11.06 25.21 -10.34
N CYS A 12 11.43 24.40 -9.33
CA CYS A 12 10.53 24.04 -8.23
C CYS A 12 10.39 25.10 -7.13
N GLY A 13 11.05 26.25 -7.28
CA GLY A 13 11.05 27.34 -6.29
C GLY A 13 12.19 27.27 -5.27
N LEU A 14 13.00 26.21 -5.27
CA LEU A 14 14.25 26.16 -4.50
C LEU A 14 15.36 26.96 -5.21
N PRO A 15 16.25 27.66 -4.47
CA PRO A 15 17.31 28.50 -5.03
C PRO A 15 18.49 27.65 -5.51
N TRP A 16 18.29 26.78 -6.50
CA TRP A 16 19.34 25.90 -7.01
C TRP A 16 20.44 26.68 -7.73
N LYS A 17 21.69 26.50 -7.32
CA LYS A 17 22.87 26.92 -8.10
C LYS A 17 23.26 25.83 -9.07
N ASP A 18 23.44 24.62 -8.57
CA ASP A 18 23.66 23.41 -9.36
C ASP A 18 22.78 22.26 -8.84
N SER A 19 23.07 21.00 -9.20
CA SER A 19 22.24 19.85 -8.79
C SER A 19 22.54 19.36 -7.36
N PHE A 20 23.54 19.95 -6.71
CA PHE A 20 24.04 19.57 -5.39
C PHE A 20 24.12 20.77 -4.43
N SER A 21 24.07 22.00 -4.93
CA SER A 21 24.22 23.23 -4.14
C SER A 21 23.17 24.29 -4.46
N PHE A 22 22.97 25.17 -3.48
CA PHE A 22 22.04 26.30 -3.55
C PHE A 22 22.79 27.63 -3.71
N SER A 23 22.13 28.61 -4.32
CA SER A 23 22.63 29.98 -4.46
C SER A 23 22.38 30.81 -3.21
N GLU A 24 21.39 30.43 -2.42
CA GLU A 24 20.96 31.10 -1.19
C GLU A 24 20.72 30.06 -0.08
N PRO A 25 20.93 30.42 1.20
CA PRO A 25 20.67 29.53 2.32
C PRO A 25 19.22 29.05 2.38
N ILE A 26 19.02 27.77 2.70
CA ILE A 26 17.69 27.21 2.86
C ILE A 26 17.23 27.29 4.32
N SER A 27 16.02 27.82 4.51
CA SER A 27 15.37 27.90 5.82
C SER A 27 14.05 27.12 5.80
N ILE A 28 14.07 25.91 6.34
CA ILE A 28 12.89 25.03 6.41
C ILE A 28 12.52 24.84 7.88
N THR A 29 11.25 25.08 8.21
CA THR A 29 10.77 25.09 9.60
C THR A 29 9.63 24.11 9.85
N THR A 30 8.93 23.67 8.79
CA THR A 30 7.79 22.77 8.91
C THR A 30 8.01 21.45 8.17
N LEU A 31 7.32 20.38 8.60
CA LEU A 31 7.36 19.10 7.88
C LEU A 31 6.82 19.18 6.45
N SER A 32 5.93 20.14 6.15
CA SER A 32 5.41 20.34 4.80
C SER A 32 6.50 20.87 3.87
N GLU A 33 7.18 21.95 4.28
CA GLU A 33 8.30 22.52 3.54
C GLU A 33 9.43 21.49 3.39
N LEU A 34 9.73 20.74 4.46
CA LEU A 34 10.74 19.69 4.42
C LEU A 34 10.37 18.60 3.42
N LYS A 35 9.10 18.21 3.35
CA LYS A 35 8.64 17.20 2.40
C LYS A 35 8.84 17.66 0.96
N ASP A 36 8.51 18.91 0.64
CA ASP A 36 8.67 19.45 -0.72
C ASP A 36 10.14 19.53 -1.12
N PHE A 37 11.01 19.93 -0.19
CA PHE A 37 12.47 19.87 -0.34
C PHE A 37 12.97 18.44 -0.58
N LEU A 38 12.59 17.49 0.29
CA LEU A 38 13.02 16.10 0.15
C LEU A 38 12.46 15.42 -1.10
N ASP A 39 11.25 15.77 -1.54
CA ASP A 39 10.71 15.29 -2.82
C ASP A 39 11.61 15.75 -3.97
N ALA A 40 11.97 17.02 -4.04
CA ALA A 40 12.88 17.52 -5.09
C ALA A 40 14.25 16.83 -5.06
N VAL A 41 14.88 16.73 -3.88
CA VAL A 41 16.23 16.15 -3.74
C VAL A 41 16.23 14.64 -3.97
N GLN A 42 15.35 13.90 -3.29
CA GLN A 42 15.36 12.43 -3.32
C GLN A 42 14.80 11.88 -4.63
N ILE A 43 13.82 12.53 -5.27
CA ILE A 43 13.38 12.09 -6.61
C ILE A 43 14.53 12.28 -7.60
N THR A 44 15.23 13.41 -7.54
CA THR A 44 16.36 13.69 -8.44
C THR A 44 17.49 12.68 -8.25
N GLN A 45 17.96 12.48 -7.01
CA GLN A 45 19.14 11.66 -6.74
C GLN A 45 18.84 10.16 -6.68
N CYS A 46 17.65 9.75 -6.22
CA CYS A 46 17.35 8.34 -5.97
C CYS A 46 16.46 7.67 -7.04
N LEU A 47 15.72 8.45 -7.84
CA LEU A 47 14.88 7.90 -8.91
C LEU A 47 15.38 8.30 -10.29
N LEU A 48 15.52 9.61 -10.55
CA LEU A 48 15.87 10.11 -11.87
C LEU A 48 17.33 9.82 -12.22
N ARG A 49 18.27 10.12 -11.33
CA ARG A 49 19.69 9.85 -11.58
C ARG A 49 19.95 8.38 -11.95
N PRO A 50 19.52 7.37 -11.17
CA PRO A 50 19.66 5.97 -11.57
C PRO A 50 18.94 5.63 -12.88
N PHE A 51 17.76 6.22 -13.14
CA PHE A 51 17.05 6.02 -14.40
C PHE A 51 17.81 6.54 -15.63
N PHE A 52 18.53 7.65 -15.50
CA PHE A 52 19.35 8.21 -16.58
C PHE A 52 20.73 7.54 -16.70
N GLU A 53 21.28 7.02 -15.59
CA GLU A 53 22.60 6.36 -15.56
C GLU A 53 22.54 4.87 -15.93
N ASN A 54 21.39 4.21 -15.73
CA ASN A 54 21.18 2.80 -16.07
C ASN A 54 20.15 2.67 -17.21
N ASN A 55 20.60 2.18 -18.37
CA ASN A 55 19.73 1.97 -19.54
C ASN A 55 18.57 1.01 -19.26
N ASP A 56 18.82 -0.01 -18.43
CA ASP A 56 17.86 -1.06 -18.09
C ASP A 56 17.20 -0.80 -16.73
N TYR A 57 17.02 0.47 -16.35
CA TYR A 57 16.35 0.83 -15.12
C TYR A 57 14.96 0.17 -15.03
N PRO A 58 14.69 -0.62 -13.99
CA PRO A 58 13.43 -1.34 -13.82
C PRO A 58 12.33 -0.36 -13.39
N LEU A 59 11.44 -0.01 -14.31
CA LEU A 59 10.30 0.85 -13.99
C LEU A 59 9.32 0.11 -13.08
N VAL A 60 8.66 0.86 -12.20
CA VAL A 60 7.64 0.30 -11.30
C VAL A 60 6.38 0.03 -12.09
N GLU A 61 5.88 -1.19 -12.03
CA GLU A 61 4.60 -1.51 -12.63
C GLU A 61 3.46 -0.80 -11.87
N ARG A 62 2.49 -0.25 -12.60
CA ARG A 62 1.29 0.39 -12.01
C ARG A 62 0.57 -0.51 -11.01
N GLY A 63 0.61 -1.83 -11.24
CA GLY A 63 0.03 -2.84 -10.37
C GLY A 63 0.67 -2.89 -8.98
N GLU A 64 1.97 -2.60 -8.86
CA GLU A 64 2.71 -2.60 -7.59
C GLU A 64 2.33 -1.43 -6.69
N LEU A 65 1.84 -0.33 -7.28
CA LEU A 65 1.32 0.81 -6.53
C LEU A 65 -0.13 0.61 -6.05
N LEU A 66 -0.78 -0.50 -6.41
CA LEU A 66 -2.13 -0.83 -5.97
C LEU A 66 -2.09 -1.78 -4.76
N PRO A 67 -2.82 -1.48 -3.67
CA PRO A 67 -2.99 -2.44 -2.58
C PRO A 67 -3.78 -3.68 -3.06
N SER A 68 -3.51 -4.90 -2.59
CA SER A 68 -2.49 -5.36 -1.63
C SER A 68 -1.12 -5.45 -2.29
N PHE A 69 -0.10 -4.90 -1.63
CA PHE A 69 1.26 -4.97 -2.17
C PHE A 69 1.80 -6.40 -2.10
N GLU A 70 2.51 -6.84 -3.14
CA GLU A 70 3.14 -8.15 -3.21
C GLU A 70 4.61 -8.08 -2.82
N SER A 71 5.09 -9.15 -2.17
CA SER A 71 6.51 -9.26 -1.87
C SER A 71 7.27 -9.53 -3.16
N ASP A 72 8.02 -8.53 -3.65
CA ASP A 72 9.06 -8.77 -4.64
C ASP A 72 10.29 -9.33 -3.92
N PHE A 73 10.76 -10.48 -4.41
CA PHE A 73 11.94 -11.17 -3.89
C PHE A 73 13.21 -10.77 -4.64
N PHE A 74 13.09 -10.05 -5.76
CA PHE A 74 14.23 -9.59 -6.52
C PHE A 74 14.76 -8.26 -5.97
N GLU A 75 16.03 -8.26 -5.56
CA GLU A 75 16.71 -7.08 -5.02
C GLU A 75 17.66 -6.48 -6.05
N TYR A 76 17.36 -5.25 -6.46
CA TYR A 76 18.19 -4.45 -7.34
C TYR A 76 19.33 -3.80 -6.54
N LYS A 77 20.38 -4.58 -6.27
CA LYS A 77 21.49 -4.17 -5.39
C LYS A 77 22.20 -2.89 -5.81
N ASP A 78 22.21 -2.59 -7.11
CA ASP A 78 22.83 -1.40 -7.68
C ASP A 78 21.96 -0.14 -7.59
N LEU A 79 20.70 -0.28 -7.15
CA LEU A 79 19.80 0.85 -6.93
C LEU A 79 19.94 1.40 -5.51
N PRO A 80 19.67 2.71 -5.30
CA PRO A 80 19.75 3.31 -3.98
C PRO A 80 18.65 2.79 -3.06
N GLY A 81 18.95 2.73 -1.76
CA GLY A 81 17.99 2.44 -0.71
C GLY A 81 18.31 3.24 0.54
N PHE A 82 17.30 3.71 1.26
CA PHE A 82 17.51 4.45 2.50
C PHE A 82 16.33 4.37 3.45
N SER A 83 16.57 4.83 4.67
CA SER A 83 15.53 5.22 5.62
C SER A 83 15.83 6.58 6.19
N LEU A 84 14.79 7.35 6.45
CA LEU A 84 14.87 8.68 7.06
C LEU A 84 13.74 8.80 8.08
N VAL A 85 14.03 9.45 9.19
CA VAL A 85 13.01 10.01 10.07
C VAL A 85 13.26 11.50 10.26
N ALA A 86 12.19 12.29 10.22
CA ALA A 86 12.21 13.71 10.51
C ALA A 86 11.23 14.04 11.66
N PHE A 87 11.65 14.92 12.57
CA PHE A 87 10.84 15.39 13.70
C PHE A 87 10.67 16.92 13.65
N GLU A 88 9.43 17.41 13.76
CA GLU A 88 9.14 18.85 13.88
C GLU A 88 9.33 19.35 15.31
N ARG A 89 10.49 19.05 15.89
CA ARG A 89 10.94 19.45 17.24
C ARG A 89 12.45 19.22 17.37
N GLU A 90 13.05 19.81 18.38
CA GLU A 90 14.39 19.46 18.85
C GLU A 90 14.41 18.03 19.42
N LEU A 91 15.54 17.33 19.26
CA LEU A 91 15.73 15.99 19.80
C LEU A 91 16.28 16.03 21.22
N GLN A 92 15.69 15.20 22.08
CA GLN A 92 16.17 15.00 23.44
C GLN A 92 16.85 13.63 23.50
N TYR A 93 18.14 13.57 23.20
CA TYR A 93 18.88 12.32 22.96
C TYR A 93 18.64 11.22 24.00
N PHE A 94 18.59 11.57 25.28
CA PHE A 94 18.34 10.61 26.37
C PHE A 94 16.91 10.03 26.37
N SER A 95 15.94 10.82 25.92
CA SER A 95 14.52 10.47 25.90
C SER A 95 14.06 9.87 24.57
N GLU A 96 14.90 9.91 23.53
CA GLU A 96 14.57 9.32 22.24
C GLU A 96 14.41 7.80 22.35
N ILE A 97 13.38 7.28 21.69
CA ILE A 97 13.02 5.86 21.72
C ILE A 97 13.84 5.00 20.74
N PHE A 98 14.90 5.56 20.15
CA PHE A 98 15.71 4.94 19.12
C PHE A 98 17.16 5.44 19.22
N GLN A 99 18.10 4.68 18.66
CA GLN A 99 19.54 4.97 18.73
C GLN A 99 20.05 5.44 17.38
N PHE A 100 20.92 6.44 17.36
CA PHE A 100 21.58 7.00 16.18
C PHE A 100 22.88 7.68 16.59
N ASP A 101 23.78 7.89 15.62
CA ASP A 101 24.98 8.69 15.85
C ASP A 101 24.64 10.16 15.66
N ILE A 102 24.93 10.95 16.70
CA ILE A 102 24.52 12.35 16.80
C ILE A 102 25.41 13.22 15.94
N LEU A 103 24.78 14.11 15.17
CA LEU A 103 25.44 15.26 14.56
C LEU A 103 24.94 16.51 15.26
N HIS A 104 25.86 17.42 15.58
CA HIS A 104 25.53 18.62 16.35
C HIS A 104 25.37 19.82 15.42
N SER A 105 24.24 20.53 15.52
CA SER A 105 24.06 21.84 14.87
C SER A 105 24.98 22.88 15.51
N LEU A 106 25.65 23.69 14.69
CA LEU A 106 26.43 24.82 15.19
C LEU A 106 25.56 25.88 15.88
N MET A 107 24.27 25.97 15.55
CA MET A 107 23.33 26.87 16.23
C MET A 107 23.13 26.46 17.70
N ASP A 108 23.05 25.15 17.98
CA ASP A 108 22.88 24.64 19.35
C ASP A 108 24.13 24.84 20.21
N VAL A 109 25.32 24.87 19.58
CA VAL A 109 26.61 25.04 20.24
C VAL A 109 26.89 26.53 20.50
N THR A 110 26.55 27.40 19.56
CA THR A 110 26.72 28.85 19.69
C THR A 110 25.77 29.46 20.71
N PHE A 111 24.51 29.01 20.78
CA PHE A 111 23.54 29.50 21.78
C PHE A 111 23.93 29.15 23.23
N LYS A 112 24.79 28.14 23.44
CA LYS A 112 25.30 27.72 24.75
C LYS A 112 26.63 28.37 25.13
N ALA A 113 27.31 29.02 24.19
CA ALA A 113 28.59 29.67 24.42
C ALA A 113 28.37 31.17 24.66
N ASP A 114 28.50 31.62 25.91
CA ASP A 114 28.52 33.06 26.23
C ASP A 114 29.80 33.71 25.67
N GLY A 115 29.73 34.32 24.47
CA GLY A 115 30.84 35.09 23.89
C GLY A 115 30.74 35.34 22.37
N TYR A 116 31.54 36.29 21.87
CA TYR A 116 31.56 36.73 20.45
C TYR A 116 32.20 35.73 19.46
N ALA A 117 32.80 34.64 19.94
CA ALA A 117 33.37 33.57 19.11
C ALA A 117 33.30 32.24 19.88
N CYS A 118 32.69 31.21 19.29
CA CYS A 118 32.60 29.90 19.93
C CYS A 118 33.85 29.05 19.62
N PRO A 119 34.71 28.75 20.61
CA PRO A 119 35.94 27.96 20.38
C PRO A 119 35.67 26.50 19.98
N LEU A 120 34.41 26.05 19.97
CA LEU A 120 34.00 24.67 19.72
C LEU A 120 33.52 24.43 18.29
N GLU A 121 33.38 25.45 17.45
CA GLU A 121 32.84 25.30 16.08
C GLU A 121 33.66 24.32 15.24
N ASN A 122 34.97 24.54 15.14
CA ASN A 122 35.86 23.65 14.37
C ASN A 122 35.87 22.22 14.94
N CYS A 123 35.92 22.09 16.26
CA CYS A 123 35.87 20.76 16.91
C CYS A 123 34.54 20.04 16.63
N THR A 124 33.43 20.78 16.54
CA THR A 124 32.11 20.24 16.24
C THR A 124 32.03 19.78 14.79
N ILE A 125 32.53 20.59 13.85
CA ILE A 125 32.63 20.24 12.43
C ILE A 125 33.48 18.97 12.26
N GLU A 126 34.68 18.93 12.84
CA GLU A 126 35.57 17.77 12.78
C GLU A 126 34.90 16.50 13.32
N LYS A 127 34.20 16.61 14.46
CA LYS A 127 33.46 15.48 15.06
C LYS A 127 32.30 15.01 14.19
N ASN A 128 31.53 15.93 13.59
CA ASN A 128 30.43 15.58 12.69
C ASN A 128 30.98 14.85 11.44
N ILE A 129 32.07 15.35 10.86
CA ILE A 129 32.76 14.72 9.72
C ILE A 129 33.25 13.32 10.10
N GLU A 130 33.92 13.17 11.24
CA GLU A 130 34.40 11.87 11.72
C GLU A 130 33.23 10.88 11.92
N THR A 131 32.12 11.36 12.49
CA THR A 131 30.93 10.56 12.75
C THR A 131 30.34 10.00 11.43
N ILE A 132 30.18 10.83 10.41
CA ILE A 132 29.71 10.39 9.09
C ILE A 132 30.74 9.46 8.44
N GLN A 133 32.02 9.84 8.46
CA GLN A 133 33.10 9.08 7.83
C GLN A 133 33.20 7.65 8.37
N ASN A 134 33.00 7.47 9.67
CA ASN A 134 33.02 6.16 10.32
C ASN A 134 31.90 5.21 9.87
N ARG A 135 30.87 5.72 9.17
CA ARG A 135 29.72 4.94 8.69
C ARG A 135 29.66 4.72 7.19
N ILE A 136 30.51 5.41 6.42
CA ILE A 136 30.59 5.23 4.97
C ILE A 136 31.75 4.29 4.58
N PRO A 137 31.70 3.65 3.39
CA PRO A 137 32.77 2.79 2.90
C PRO A 137 34.13 3.51 2.83
N ARG A 138 35.21 2.83 3.24
CA ARG A 138 36.58 3.39 3.25
C ARG A 138 37.02 3.99 1.92
N LYS A 139 36.59 3.41 0.79
CA LYS A 139 36.87 3.90 -0.57
C LYS A 139 36.38 5.33 -0.83
N MET A 140 35.42 5.82 -0.05
CA MET A 140 34.82 7.16 -0.20
C MET A 140 35.40 8.18 0.77
N HIS A 141 36.27 7.79 1.70
CA HIS A 141 36.76 8.66 2.78
C HIS A 141 37.55 9.85 2.23
N ASP A 142 38.43 9.63 1.26
CA ASP A 142 39.27 10.71 0.71
C ASP A 142 38.42 11.75 -0.02
N ASN A 143 37.49 11.29 -0.87
CA ASN A 143 36.55 12.19 -1.57
C ASN A 143 35.65 12.93 -0.57
N PHE A 144 35.12 12.22 0.44
CA PHE A 144 34.28 12.83 1.48
C PHE A 144 35.04 13.93 2.24
N LYS A 145 36.28 13.67 2.67
CA LYS A 145 37.10 14.69 3.34
C LYS A 145 37.46 15.85 2.43
N HIS A 146 37.71 15.59 1.15
CA HIS A 146 38.01 16.64 0.20
C HIS A 146 36.82 17.60 0.04
N GLU A 147 35.60 17.05 -0.05
CA GLU A 147 34.38 17.83 -0.25
C GLU A 147 33.88 18.50 1.04
N PHE A 148 33.92 17.79 2.18
CA PHE A 148 33.26 18.23 3.41
C PHE A 148 34.20 18.55 4.57
N GLY A 149 35.52 18.40 4.41
CA GLY A 149 36.51 18.45 5.49
C GLY A 149 36.54 19.72 6.35
N LYS A 150 35.88 20.79 5.92
CA LYS A 150 35.84 22.10 6.59
C LYS A 150 34.47 22.77 6.58
N VAL A 151 33.41 22.03 6.25
CA VAL A 151 32.04 22.59 6.16
C VAL A 151 31.15 21.91 7.18
N ASP A 152 30.13 22.63 7.65
CA ASP A 152 29.14 22.09 8.57
C ASP A 152 28.17 21.15 7.83
N THR A 153 28.44 19.86 7.91
CA THR A 153 27.62 18.80 7.30
C THR A 153 26.24 18.63 7.96
N SER A 154 25.99 19.29 9.10
CA SER A 154 24.67 19.26 9.74
C SER A 154 23.66 20.18 9.03
N VAL A 155 24.13 21.20 8.30
CA VAL A 155 23.28 22.16 7.60
C VAL A 155 22.59 21.51 6.40
N LEU A 156 21.28 21.78 6.26
CA LEU A 156 20.44 21.13 5.25
C LEU A 156 20.82 21.48 3.81
N ASP A 157 21.46 22.64 3.59
CA ASP A 157 22.01 23.09 2.30
C ASP A 157 22.96 22.06 1.66
N TYR A 158 23.71 21.33 2.48
CA TYR A 158 24.65 20.30 2.01
C TYR A 158 23.98 18.93 1.83
N TYR A 159 22.73 18.76 2.23
CA TYR A 159 22.02 17.48 2.14
C TYR A 159 22.03 16.87 0.72
N PRO A 160 21.79 17.63 -0.38
CA PRO A 160 21.85 17.05 -1.72
C PRO A 160 23.23 16.49 -2.08
N GLN A 161 24.30 17.15 -1.65
CA GLN A 161 25.69 16.71 -1.88
C GLN A 161 26.09 15.56 -0.95
N LEU A 162 25.56 15.53 0.28
CA LEU A 162 25.79 14.46 1.25
C LEU A 162 25.02 13.17 0.93
N LEU A 163 23.87 13.29 0.27
CA LEU A 163 22.96 12.17 0.03
C LEU A 163 23.64 10.96 -0.63
N PRO A 164 24.49 11.09 -1.68
CA PRO A 164 25.25 9.97 -2.24
C PRO A 164 26.08 9.18 -1.22
N TYR A 165 26.61 9.82 -0.19
CA TYR A 165 27.35 9.16 0.89
C TYR A 165 26.41 8.51 1.91
N ILE A 166 25.28 9.17 2.23
CA ILE A 166 24.26 8.65 3.13
C ILE A 166 23.59 7.39 2.55
N LEU A 167 23.41 7.32 1.23
CA LEU A 167 22.82 6.17 0.55
C LEU A 167 23.67 4.89 0.64
N GLU A 168 24.96 5.02 0.95
CA GLU A 168 25.88 3.89 1.17
C GLU A 168 25.86 3.40 2.64
N MET A 169 25.00 3.98 3.48
CA MET A 169 24.79 3.53 4.87
C MET A 169 23.61 2.54 4.96
N ASP A 170 23.74 1.55 5.82
CA ASP A 170 22.69 0.53 5.98
C ASP A 170 21.45 1.01 6.74
N ARG A 171 21.62 2.05 7.57
CA ARG A 171 20.67 2.53 8.59
C ARG A 171 20.13 3.93 8.30
N ALA A 172 19.15 4.36 9.09
CA ALA A 172 18.43 5.59 8.82
C ALA A 172 19.28 6.85 9.07
N HIS A 173 18.96 7.95 8.40
CA HIS A 173 19.41 9.28 8.83
C HIS A 173 18.25 10.05 9.48
N VAL A 174 18.60 11.06 10.28
CA VAL A 174 17.69 11.74 11.20
C VAL A 174 17.71 13.23 10.91
N LEU A 175 16.55 13.81 10.66
CA LEU A 175 16.35 15.25 10.56
C LEU A 175 15.52 15.74 11.76
N ALA A 176 15.85 16.92 12.28
CA ALA A 176 15.10 17.54 13.37
C ALA A 176 15.24 19.05 13.33
N LEU A 177 14.42 19.75 14.11
CA LEU A 177 14.63 21.17 14.34
C LEU A 177 15.84 21.38 15.26
N ASP A 178 16.65 22.37 14.97
CA ASP A 178 17.63 22.91 15.92
C ASP A 178 16.97 23.92 16.88
N SER A 179 17.77 24.47 17.79
CA SER A 179 17.36 25.52 18.74
C SER A 179 16.86 26.82 18.10
N SER A 180 17.16 27.05 16.81
CA SER A 180 16.67 28.19 16.04
C SER A 180 15.36 27.86 15.29
N GLY A 181 14.88 26.62 15.38
CA GLY A 181 13.65 26.16 14.73
C GLY A 181 13.82 25.80 13.26
N PHE A 182 15.05 25.56 12.79
CA PHE A 182 15.33 25.14 11.41
C PHE A 182 15.68 23.66 11.33
N PHE A 183 15.23 23.00 10.26
CA PHE A 183 15.60 21.62 10.02
C PHE A 183 17.09 21.48 9.69
N HIS A 184 17.74 20.52 10.35
CA HIS A 184 19.14 20.15 10.13
C HIS A 184 19.28 18.62 10.15
N LEU A 185 20.42 18.12 9.65
CA LEU A 185 20.82 16.74 9.77
C LEU A 185 21.33 16.47 11.20
N ALA A 186 20.41 16.03 12.06
CA ALA A 186 20.65 15.80 13.48
C ALA A 186 21.37 14.47 13.77
N GLY A 187 21.43 13.56 12.79
CA GLY A 187 22.09 12.28 12.99
C GLY A 187 22.10 11.34 11.81
N VAL A 188 22.94 10.32 11.92
CA VAL A 188 23.10 9.24 10.95
C VAL A 188 23.06 7.87 11.64
N TYR A 189 22.99 6.81 10.85
CA TYR A 189 23.05 5.43 11.33
C TYR A 189 21.98 5.04 12.38
N GLY A 190 20.78 5.62 12.25
CA GLY A 190 19.62 5.46 13.11
C GLY A 190 18.92 4.11 13.01
N SER A 191 18.49 3.59 14.16
CA SER A 191 17.96 2.24 14.32
C SER A 191 16.50 2.27 14.78
N PHE A 192 15.58 1.96 13.88
CA PHE A 192 14.15 1.99 14.19
C PHE A 192 13.71 0.75 14.98
N PRO A 193 13.18 0.89 16.21
CA PRO A 193 12.67 -0.24 16.98
C PRO A 193 11.40 -0.81 16.35
N SER A 194 11.36 -2.13 16.15
CA SER A 194 10.25 -2.80 15.48
C SER A 194 9.25 -3.46 16.43
N ASP A 195 9.65 -4.01 17.59
CA ASP A 195 8.76 -4.69 18.56
C ASP A 195 7.68 -5.58 17.88
N LEU A 196 8.09 -6.34 16.85
CA LEU A 196 7.20 -6.97 15.87
C LEU A 196 6.18 -7.92 16.51
N ASP A 197 6.67 -8.88 17.27
CA ASP A 197 5.86 -9.93 17.89
C ASP A 197 4.77 -9.36 18.81
N PRO A 198 5.08 -8.47 19.76
CA PRO A 198 4.06 -7.79 20.57
C PRO A 198 3.02 -7.01 19.75
N GLU A 199 3.43 -6.34 18.66
CA GLU A 199 2.49 -5.58 17.83
C GLU A 199 1.57 -6.49 17.00
N ILE A 200 2.10 -7.57 16.42
CA ILE A 200 1.31 -8.60 15.71
C ILE A 200 0.29 -9.22 16.67
N LYS A 201 0.73 -9.69 17.85
CA LYS A 201 -0.16 -10.30 18.85
C LYS A 201 -1.26 -9.33 19.30
N ARG A 202 -0.91 -8.09 19.65
CA ARG A 202 -1.88 -7.05 20.05
C ARG A 202 -2.86 -6.74 18.93
N PHE A 203 -2.40 -6.64 17.68
CA PHE A 203 -3.26 -6.37 16.55
C PHE A 203 -4.20 -7.54 16.25
N GLY A 204 -3.69 -8.78 16.22
CA GLY A 204 -4.49 -9.98 15.94
C GLY A 204 -5.55 -10.27 17.01
N LEU A 205 -5.26 -10.00 18.29
CA LEU A 205 -6.25 -10.08 19.38
C LEU A 205 -7.36 -9.04 19.19
N ARG A 206 -7.01 -7.77 18.89
CA ARG A 206 -8.00 -6.71 18.62
C ARG A 206 -8.84 -6.99 17.37
N ALA A 207 -8.26 -7.64 16.38
CA ALA A 207 -8.94 -8.08 15.16
C ALA A 207 -9.78 -9.36 15.38
N LYS A 208 -9.76 -9.96 16.58
CA LYS A 208 -10.39 -11.27 16.89
C LYS A 208 -9.87 -12.44 16.02
N LYS A 209 -8.72 -12.24 15.36
CA LYS A 209 -8.04 -13.26 14.57
C LYS A 209 -7.15 -14.15 15.44
N PHE A 210 -6.74 -13.67 16.62
CA PHE A 210 -6.08 -14.45 17.65
C PHE A 210 -6.96 -14.60 18.89
N GLU A 211 -6.62 -15.59 19.69
CA GLU A 211 -7.25 -15.90 20.96
C GLU A 211 -6.20 -16.51 21.89
N VAL A 212 -6.23 -16.13 23.16
CA VAL A 212 -5.24 -16.58 24.14
C VAL A 212 -5.38 -18.10 24.34
N GLY A 213 -4.27 -18.83 24.27
CA GLY A 213 -4.24 -20.29 24.41
C GLY A 213 -4.62 -21.08 23.15
N ASN A 214 -5.09 -20.43 22.07
CA ASN A 214 -5.48 -21.13 20.84
C ASN A 214 -4.37 -21.06 19.77
N HIS A 215 -3.45 -22.03 19.81
CA HIS A 215 -2.30 -22.12 18.91
C HIS A 215 -2.69 -22.31 17.44
N LYS A 216 -3.65 -23.20 17.14
CA LYS A 216 -4.10 -23.47 15.78
C LYS A 216 -4.68 -22.22 15.11
N LYS A 217 -5.46 -21.43 15.87
CA LYS A 217 -6.02 -20.16 15.39
C LYS A 217 -4.93 -19.11 15.15
N TYR A 218 -3.91 -19.05 16.01
CA TYR A 218 -2.76 -18.17 15.80
C TYR A 218 -2.00 -18.55 14.52
N GLU A 219 -1.65 -19.82 14.36
CA GLU A 219 -0.91 -20.33 13.21
C GLU A 219 -1.61 -20.00 11.89
N ASN A 220 -2.91 -20.31 11.80
CA ASN A 220 -3.71 -20.10 10.59
C ASN A 220 -3.85 -18.62 10.20
N ASN A 221 -3.79 -17.70 11.17
CA ASN A 221 -4.05 -16.29 10.92
C ASN A 221 -2.80 -15.39 10.99
N ARG A 222 -1.64 -15.90 11.44
CA ARG A 222 -0.45 -15.06 11.70
C ARG A 222 0.02 -14.30 10.46
N ALA A 223 0.07 -14.97 9.31
CA ALA A 223 0.53 -14.40 8.05
C ALA A 223 -0.40 -13.28 7.57
N PHE A 224 -1.72 -13.51 7.67
CA PHE A 224 -2.73 -12.51 7.34
C PHE A 224 -2.62 -11.27 8.24
N VAL A 225 -2.53 -11.47 9.56
CA VAL A 225 -2.45 -10.38 10.55
C VAL A 225 -1.20 -9.53 10.31
N TYR A 226 -0.06 -10.17 10.04
CA TYR A 226 1.18 -9.47 9.73
C TYR A 226 1.08 -8.70 8.40
N GLN A 227 0.60 -9.35 7.35
CA GLN A 227 0.46 -8.73 6.03
C GLN A 227 -0.48 -7.52 6.08
N TYR A 228 -1.63 -7.65 6.74
CA TYR A 228 -2.58 -6.56 6.91
C TYR A 228 -1.97 -5.40 7.71
N LEU A 229 -1.24 -5.71 8.77
CA LEU A 229 -0.56 -4.69 9.58
C LEU A 229 0.47 -3.92 8.76
N MET A 230 1.29 -4.60 7.95
CA MET A 230 2.27 -3.97 7.07
C MET A 230 1.62 -3.14 5.96
N GLU A 231 0.56 -3.68 5.34
CA GLU A 231 -0.17 -3.00 4.28
C GLU A 231 -0.78 -1.68 4.79
N LEU A 232 -1.24 -1.59 6.05
CA LEU A 232 -1.73 -0.33 6.65
C LEU A 232 -0.72 0.84 6.58
N TYR A 233 0.56 0.53 6.54
CA TYR A 233 1.66 1.51 6.49
C TYR A 233 2.35 1.56 5.13
N GLY A 234 1.74 1.01 4.07
CA GLY A 234 2.29 1.14 2.73
C GLY A 234 3.35 0.10 2.37
N PHE A 235 3.54 -0.94 3.17
CA PHE A 235 4.67 -1.86 2.99
C PHE A 235 4.24 -3.31 2.76
N THR A 236 5.13 -4.04 2.08
CA THR A 236 5.14 -5.50 1.93
C THR A 236 6.02 -6.12 3.01
N ILE A 237 5.84 -7.41 3.26
CA ILE A 237 6.77 -8.18 4.10
C ILE A 237 7.93 -8.61 3.19
N CYS A 238 9.00 -7.81 3.15
CA CYS A 238 10.22 -8.10 2.35
C CYS A 238 11.51 -7.88 3.15
N SER A 239 11.66 -6.71 3.78
CA SER A 239 12.91 -6.33 4.45
C SER A 239 12.67 -5.77 5.85
N GLU A 240 13.65 -5.96 6.72
CA GLU A 240 13.63 -5.40 8.09
C GLU A 240 13.46 -3.89 8.05
N ARG A 241 14.12 -3.20 7.12
CA ARG A 241 14.00 -1.75 6.92
C ARG A 241 12.55 -1.28 6.80
N ARG A 242 11.73 -1.99 6.00
CA ARG A 242 10.30 -1.68 5.83
C ARG A 242 9.51 -1.98 7.09
N THR A 243 9.74 -3.14 7.70
CA THR A 243 9.06 -3.58 8.92
C THR A 243 9.32 -2.63 10.08
N SER A 244 10.59 -2.29 10.33
CA SER A 244 10.99 -1.37 11.37
C SER A 244 10.43 0.03 11.14
N SER A 245 10.45 0.52 9.89
CA SER A 245 9.87 1.83 9.55
C SER A 245 8.35 1.89 9.76
N ALA A 246 7.63 0.82 9.40
CA ALA A 246 6.18 0.72 9.62
C ALA A 246 5.82 0.77 11.10
N LEU A 247 6.52 -0.03 11.92
CA LEU A 247 6.22 -0.19 13.33
C LEU A 247 6.70 1.00 14.15
N PHE A 248 7.82 1.60 13.77
CA PHE A 248 8.30 2.84 14.35
C PHE A 248 7.32 4.00 14.05
N SER A 249 6.90 4.17 12.79
CA SER A 249 5.88 5.18 12.42
C SER A 249 4.57 4.98 13.19
N ARG A 250 4.17 3.72 13.38
CA ARG A 250 3.00 3.37 14.20
C ARG A 250 3.16 3.79 15.65
N ARG A 251 4.35 3.60 16.23
CA ARG A 251 4.65 4.00 17.62
C ARG A 251 4.61 5.52 17.76
N LEU A 252 5.29 6.25 16.85
CA LEU A 252 5.27 7.72 16.80
C LEU A 252 3.85 8.28 16.66
N HIS A 253 3.02 7.67 15.81
CA HIS A 253 1.63 8.09 15.65
C HIS A 253 0.79 7.87 16.90
N LYS A 254 1.03 6.77 17.65
CA LYS A 254 0.32 6.50 18.92
C LYS A 254 0.71 7.48 20.03
N THR A 255 1.95 7.95 20.04
CA THR A 255 2.45 8.94 21.02
C THR A 255 2.05 10.37 20.66
N GLY A 256 1.53 10.59 19.45
CA GLY A 256 1.08 11.91 19.00
C GLY A 256 2.22 12.80 18.49
N GLU A 257 3.35 12.21 18.13
CA GLU A 257 4.51 12.93 17.58
C GLU A 257 4.18 13.56 16.22
N LYS A 258 4.77 14.71 15.95
CA LYS A 258 4.85 15.29 14.60
C LYS A 258 6.08 14.75 13.90
N PHE A 259 5.87 13.83 12.96
CA PHE A 259 6.96 13.12 12.31
C PHE A 259 6.71 12.91 10.82
N MET A 260 7.80 12.59 10.12
CA MET A 260 7.79 12.01 8.78
C MET A 260 8.85 10.90 8.70
N VAL A 261 8.45 9.71 8.28
CA VAL A 261 9.36 8.60 7.97
C VAL A 261 9.35 8.37 6.47
N ARG A 262 10.53 8.31 5.85
CA ARG A 262 10.68 8.04 4.41
C ARG A 262 11.56 6.82 4.21
N VAL A 263 11.16 5.96 3.29
CA VAL A 263 11.88 4.71 2.99
C VAL A 263 11.93 4.51 1.49
N LEU A 264 13.11 4.22 0.97
CA LEU A 264 13.30 3.68 -0.36
C LEU A 264 13.87 2.26 -0.22
N GLY A 265 13.14 1.27 -0.74
CA GLY A 265 13.65 -0.09 -0.82
C GLY A 265 14.22 -0.37 -2.21
N GLN A 266 15.31 -1.10 -2.26
CA GLN A 266 15.91 -1.55 -3.52
C GLN A 266 14.95 -2.46 -4.32
N THR A 267 14.12 -3.25 -3.64
CA THR A 267 13.17 -4.15 -4.31
C THR A 267 11.92 -3.44 -4.85
N ASP A 268 11.41 -2.40 -4.18
CA ASP A 268 10.18 -1.72 -4.64
C ASP A 268 10.45 -0.47 -5.49
N ARG A 269 11.65 0.13 -5.40
CA ARG A 269 12.05 1.31 -6.19
C ARG A 269 11.11 2.50 -5.99
N VAL A 270 10.44 2.50 -4.84
CA VAL A 270 9.38 3.44 -4.47
C VAL A 270 9.81 4.17 -3.22
N ILE A 271 9.76 5.49 -3.26
CA ILE A 271 9.89 6.30 -2.05
C ILE A 271 8.54 6.27 -1.33
N THR A 272 8.48 5.54 -0.22
CA THR A 272 7.31 5.46 0.65
C THR A 272 7.45 6.47 1.78
N THR A 273 6.50 7.38 1.90
CA THR A 273 6.46 8.41 2.95
C THR A 273 5.29 8.13 3.89
N ILE A 274 5.58 8.06 5.19
CA ILE A 274 4.59 8.00 6.27
C ILE A 274 4.71 9.25 7.10
N SER A 275 3.66 10.07 7.17
CA SER A 275 3.69 11.32 7.92
C SER A 275 2.57 11.42 8.94
N SER A 276 2.84 12.12 10.03
CA SER A 276 1.82 12.54 10.99
C SER A 276 0.71 13.29 10.24
N ALA A 277 -0.55 12.92 10.51
CA ALA A 277 -1.65 13.53 9.82
C ALA A 277 -1.88 14.97 10.30
N THR A 278 -2.06 15.92 9.39
CA THR A 278 -2.42 17.32 9.67
C THR A 278 -3.74 17.48 10.42
N LYS A 279 -4.57 16.43 10.49
CA LYS A 279 -5.82 16.35 11.27
C LYS A 279 -5.78 15.09 12.14
N LYS A 280 -6.55 15.07 13.25
CA LYS A 280 -6.74 13.87 14.10
C LYS A 280 -7.30 12.70 13.27
N ARG A 281 -6.41 11.92 12.66
CA ARG A 281 -6.72 10.71 11.92
C ARG A 281 -6.33 9.50 12.75
N ARG A 282 -7.03 8.41 12.49
CA ARG A 282 -6.77 7.14 13.16
C ARG A 282 -5.42 6.53 12.79
N TYR A 283 -4.94 6.80 11.59
CA TYR A 283 -3.70 6.30 11.01
C TYR A 283 -2.88 7.47 10.46
N PRO A 284 -1.55 7.35 10.37
CA PRO A 284 -0.73 8.35 9.67
C PRO A 284 -1.03 8.35 8.17
N THR A 285 -0.67 9.42 7.47
CA THR A 285 -0.81 9.49 6.01
C THR A 285 0.26 8.62 5.36
N VAL A 286 -0.09 7.90 4.29
CA VAL A 286 0.84 7.06 3.50
C VAL A 286 0.83 7.53 2.06
N GLU A 287 2.01 7.77 1.52
CA GLU A 287 2.25 8.17 0.13
C GLU A 287 3.36 7.33 -0.48
N LYS A 288 3.28 7.09 -1.79
CA LYS A 288 4.31 6.41 -2.58
C LYS A 288 4.65 7.23 -3.81
N ILE A 289 5.94 7.38 -4.11
CA ILE A 289 6.45 8.06 -5.31
C ILE A 289 7.33 7.08 -6.09
N ALA A 290 7.09 6.96 -7.40
CA ALA A 290 7.84 6.08 -8.27
C ALA A 290 7.89 6.58 -9.72
N LEU A 291 8.80 6.02 -10.52
CA LEU A 291 8.81 6.17 -11.97
C LEU A 291 7.95 5.07 -12.60
N VAL A 292 7.01 5.48 -13.43
CA VAL A 292 5.99 4.61 -14.00
C VAL A 292 5.85 4.90 -15.49
N GLN A 293 5.68 3.83 -16.28
CA GLN A 293 5.32 3.93 -17.69
C GLN A 293 3.79 4.06 -17.84
N VAL A 294 3.37 5.06 -18.62
CA VAL A 294 1.99 5.21 -19.09
C VAL A 294 1.79 4.30 -20.30
N ASP A 295 0.69 3.56 -20.33
CA ASP A 295 0.40 2.66 -21.45
C ASP A 295 0.10 3.43 -22.72
N GLU A 296 0.47 2.84 -23.86
CA GLU A 296 0.23 3.42 -25.19
C GLU A 296 -1.25 3.55 -25.56
N ASP A 297 -2.12 2.74 -24.95
CA ASP A 297 -3.58 2.80 -25.16
C ASP A 297 -4.23 4.01 -24.47
N GLN A 298 -3.57 4.63 -23.50
CA GLN A 298 -4.05 5.82 -22.79
C GLN A 298 -3.78 7.12 -23.57
N THR A 299 -4.18 7.16 -24.83
CA THR A 299 -3.90 8.25 -25.79
C THR A 299 -4.26 9.66 -25.29
N GLU A 300 -5.41 9.82 -24.64
CA GLU A 300 -5.83 11.11 -24.07
C GLU A 300 -4.94 11.56 -22.90
N VAL A 301 -4.54 10.59 -22.04
CA VAL A 301 -3.62 10.83 -20.92
C VAL A 301 -2.24 11.23 -21.48
N ILE A 302 -1.74 10.49 -22.47
CA ILE A 302 -0.47 10.78 -23.15
C ILE A 302 -0.49 12.18 -23.75
N ARG A 303 -1.54 12.55 -24.50
CA ARG A 303 -1.66 13.87 -25.10
C ARG A 303 -1.57 14.97 -24.05
N ARG A 304 -2.31 14.84 -22.95
CA ARG A 304 -2.32 15.84 -21.88
C ARG A 304 -0.99 15.95 -21.15
N LEU A 305 -0.30 14.83 -20.94
CA LEU A 305 1.03 14.80 -20.35
C LEU A 305 2.08 15.42 -21.27
N GLU A 306 1.95 15.21 -22.58
CA GLU A 306 2.82 15.78 -23.61
C GLU A 306 2.67 17.31 -23.67
N GLU A 307 1.42 17.80 -23.79
CA GLU A 307 1.10 19.23 -23.83
C GLU A 307 1.62 19.96 -22.58
N GLY A 308 1.54 19.30 -21.42
CA GLY A 308 2.02 19.85 -20.15
C GLY A 308 3.50 19.60 -19.84
N GLY A 309 4.24 18.86 -20.67
CA GLY A 309 5.67 18.57 -20.46
C GLY A 309 6.00 17.63 -19.29
N PHE A 310 5.06 16.78 -18.87
CA PHE A 310 5.18 15.93 -17.67
C PHE A 310 6.05 14.68 -17.84
N PHE A 311 6.46 14.34 -19.06
CA PHE A 311 7.31 13.17 -19.30
C PHE A 311 8.75 13.40 -18.82
N VAL A 312 9.26 12.41 -18.08
CA VAL A 312 10.69 12.21 -17.83
C VAL A 312 11.36 11.66 -19.10
N ASN A 313 10.72 10.67 -19.73
CA ASN A 313 11.16 10.10 -21.01
C ASN A 313 9.94 9.98 -21.92
N ARG A 314 9.93 10.80 -22.98
CA ARG A 314 8.83 10.85 -23.94
C ARG A 314 8.66 9.54 -24.71
N LYS A 315 9.75 8.93 -25.19
CA LYS A 315 9.69 7.71 -26.02
C LYS A 315 9.14 6.50 -25.25
N ARG A 316 9.47 6.41 -23.96
CA ARG A 316 9.03 5.34 -23.06
C ARG A 316 7.79 5.72 -22.25
N HIS A 317 7.18 6.87 -22.51
CA HIS A 317 6.05 7.44 -21.75
C HIS A 317 6.23 7.40 -20.22
N VAL A 318 7.44 7.71 -19.73
CA VAL A 318 7.78 7.61 -18.30
C VAL A 318 7.44 8.91 -17.57
N VAL A 319 6.76 8.79 -16.44
CA VAL A 319 6.38 9.91 -15.57
C VAL A 319 6.75 9.66 -14.10
N ILE A 320 6.79 10.73 -13.30
CA ILE A 320 6.91 10.65 -11.84
C ILE A 320 5.50 10.60 -11.28
N LEU A 321 5.12 9.48 -10.66
CA LEU A 321 3.78 9.28 -10.12
C LEU A 321 3.82 9.24 -8.60
N ARG A 322 3.04 10.12 -7.95
CA ARG A 322 2.74 10.06 -6.52
C ARG A 322 1.33 9.48 -6.30
N VAL A 323 1.22 8.60 -5.32
CA VAL A 323 -0.04 7.95 -4.93
C VAL A 323 -0.25 8.13 -3.45
N THR A 324 -1.38 8.73 -3.07
CA THR A 324 -1.79 8.87 -1.68
C THR A 324 -2.84 7.82 -1.34
N TYR A 325 -2.72 7.19 -0.17
CA TYR A 325 -3.62 6.12 0.24
C TYR A 325 -4.54 6.51 1.39
N THR A 326 -5.68 5.81 1.49
CA THR A 326 -6.59 5.84 2.63
C THR A 326 -6.57 4.49 3.33
N GLN A 327 -6.27 4.49 4.63
CA GLN A 327 -6.31 3.32 5.50
C GLN A 327 -7.73 2.97 5.93
N HIS A 328 -8.01 1.67 5.98
CA HIS A 328 -9.29 1.12 6.44
C HIS A 328 -9.11 0.39 7.78
N LYS A 329 -10.13 0.48 8.64
CA LYS A 329 -10.17 -0.33 9.86
C LYS A 329 -10.54 -1.76 9.48
N PHE A 330 -9.77 -2.73 9.95
CA PHE A 330 -10.14 -4.13 9.84
C PHE A 330 -11.58 -4.40 10.34
N ASN A 331 -12.39 -4.98 9.47
CA ASN A 331 -13.75 -5.43 9.75
C ASN A 331 -13.87 -6.96 9.60
N PRO A 332 -14.09 -7.71 10.70
CA PRO A 332 -14.20 -9.17 10.65
C PRO A 332 -15.46 -9.68 9.93
N GLU A 333 -16.50 -8.84 9.80
CA GLU A 333 -17.75 -9.19 9.09
C GLU A 333 -17.64 -8.96 7.58
N ASN A 334 -16.51 -8.41 7.11
CA ASN A 334 -16.32 -8.15 5.70
C ASN A 334 -15.76 -9.37 4.98
N VAL A 335 -16.61 -9.98 4.16
CA VAL A 335 -16.33 -11.11 3.28
C VAL A 335 -15.16 -10.83 2.34
N ARG A 336 -14.91 -9.55 2.02
CA ARG A 336 -13.83 -9.11 1.13
C ARG A 336 -12.44 -9.29 1.72
N GLN A 337 -12.32 -9.64 3.01
CA GLN A 337 -11.08 -9.58 3.79
C GLN A 337 -10.31 -8.29 3.43
N GLU A 338 -10.84 -7.15 3.89
CA GLU A 338 -10.52 -5.79 3.37
C GLU A 338 -9.03 -5.56 3.05
N ARG A 339 -8.78 -4.76 2.01
CA ARG A 339 -7.49 -4.11 1.85
C ARG A 339 -7.23 -3.21 3.04
N ALA A 340 -6.01 -3.20 3.54
CA ALA A 340 -5.62 -2.23 4.54
C ALA A 340 -5.64 -0.81 3.96
N LEU A 341 -5.46 -0.67 2.64
CA LEU A 341 -5.42 0.59 1.92
C LEU A 341 -6.32 0.64 0.67
N SER A 342 -6.74 1.85 0.30
CA SER A 342 -7.22 2.15 -1.04
C SER A 342 -6.52 3.39 -1.59
N VAL A 343 -6.34 3.46 -2.91
CA VAL A 343 -5.86 4.70 -3.57
C VAL A 343 -6.88 5.80 -3.35
N ALA A 344 -6.42 6.89 -2.75
CA ALA A 344 -7.21 8.09 -2.47
C ALA A 344 -7.02 9.15 -3.57
N LYS A 345 -5.77 9.36 -3.97
CA LYS A 345 -5.35 10.38 -4.94
C LYS A 345 -4.17 9.87 -5.76
N GLN A 346 -4.09 10.29 -7.01
CA GLN A 346 -2.94 10.11 -7.90
C GLN A 346 -2.49 11.49 -8.34
N GLU A 347 -1.18 11.70 -8.43
CA GLU A 347 -0.58 12.97 -8.83
C GLU A 347 0.60 12.69 -9.76
N VAL A 348 0.59 13.28 -10.95
CA VAL A 348 1.75 13.26 -11.84
C VAL A 348 2.58 14.50 -11.59
N ILE A 349 3.83 14.30 -11.17
CA ILE A 349 4.75 15.40 -10.81
C ILE A 349 5.53 15.81 -12.05
N HIS A 350 5.52 17.10 -12.35
CA HIS A 350 6.27 17.68 -13.45
C HIS A 350 7.78 17.63 -13.12
N PRO A 351 8.62 17.08 -14.02
CA PRO A 351 10.01 16.79 -13.71
C PRO A 351 10.91 18.03 -13.54
N ILE A 352 10.53 19.20 -14.09
CA ILE A 352 11.30 20.46 -13.96
C ILE A 352 10.74 21.41 -12.89
N THR A 353 9.43 21.66 -12.89
CA THR A 353 8.78 22.62 -11.99
C THR A 353 8.30 22.00 -10.67
N GLY A 354 8.25 20.67 -10.56
CA GLY A 354 7.70 19.97 -9.39
C GLY A 354 6.18 20.11 -9.20
N ARG A 355 5.48 20.85 -10.06
CA ARG A 355 4.01 20.99 -10.00
C ARG A 355 3.33 19.65 -10.27
N ALA A 356 2.19 19.41 -9.64
CA ALA A 356 1.45 18.17 -9.80
C ALA A 356 0.10 18.40 -10.51
N ILE A 357 -0.31 17.44 -11.32
CA ILE A 357 -1.68 17.29 -11.84
C ILE A 357 -2.34 16.07 -11.22
N ASP A 358 -3.59 16.19 -10.79
CA ASP A 358 -4.24 15.18 -9.94
C ASP A 358 -5.56 14.61 -10.49
N ASP A 359 -5.93 15.00 -11.70
CA ASP A 359 -7.15 14.57 -12.37
C ASP A 359 -6.91 13.46 -13.42
N LEU A 360 -5.69 12.94 -13.48
CA LEU A 360 -5.32 11.80 -14.33
C LEU A 360 -5.33 10.49 -13.54
N ASN A 361 -5.88 9.45 -14.17
CA ASN A 361 -5.90 8.10 -13.62
C ASN A 361 -5.01 7.17 -14.44
N ILE A 362 -3.76 7.04 -14.03
CA ILE A 362 -2.78 6.18 -14.71
C ILE A 362 -2.90 4.73 -14.23
N ILE A 363 -3.20 4.53 -12.94
CA ILE A 363 -3.10 3.22 -12.28
C ILE A 363 -4.31 2.31 -12.53
N LYS A 364 -5.53 2.86 -12.56
CA LYS A 364 -6.74 2.02 -12.72
C LYS A 364 -7.10 1.94 -14.19
N ASP A 365 -6.53 0.95 -14.86
CA ASP A 365 -6.99 0.54 -16.18
C ASP A 365 -7.69 -0.82 -16.12
N THR A 366 -9.01 -0.80 -16.16
CA THR A 366 -9.85 -2.00 -16.24
C THR A 366 -9.71 -2.70 -17.59
N THR A 367 -9.43 -1.95 -18.65
CA THR A 367 -9.34 -2.45 -20.02
C THR A 367 -8.07 -3.27 -20.19
N ASN A 368 -6.95 -2.76 -19.67
CA ASN A 368 -5.69 -3.50 -19.66
C ASN A 368 -5.80 -4.82 -18.87
N MET A 369 -6.55 -4.85 -17.76
CA MET A 369 -6.77 -6.12 -17.02
C MET A 369 -7.50 -7.18 -17.85
N ILE A 370 -8.46 -6.80 -18.69
CA ILE A 370 -9.20 -7.72 -19.56
C ILE A 370 -8.29 -8.20 -20.70
N LEU A 371 -7.52 -7.29 -21.31
CA LEU A 371 -6.56 -7.62 -22.36
C LEU A 371 -5.51 -8.61 -21.85
N ARG A 372 -4.85 -8.32 -20.73
CA ARG A 372 -3.88 -9.24 -20.12
C ARG A 372 -4.48 -10.60 -19.80
N LEU A 373 -5.72 -10.64 -19.31
CA LEU A 373 -6.37 -11.93 -19.02
C LEU A 373 -6.57 -12.74 -20.30
N ASN A 374 -6.97 -12.11 -21.40
CA ASN A 374 -7.05 -12.77 -22.71
C ASN A 374 -5.67 -13.26 -23.18
N ASP A 375 -4.65 -12.42 -23.10
CA ASP A 375 -3.29 -12.78 -23.53
C ASP A 375 -2.75 -13.96 -22.70
N ILE A 376 -3.02 -13.98 -21.39
CA ILE A 376 -2.64 -15.09 -20.50
C ILE A 376 -3.33 -16.39 -20.93
N VAL A 377 -4.64 -16.34 -21.18
CA VAL A 377 -5.44 -17.50 -21.58
C VAL A 377 -5.03 -18.02 -22.96
N ARG A 378 -4.64 -17.14 -23.88
CA ARG A 378 -4.15 -17.50 -25.22
C ARG A 378 -2.71 -17.97 -25.25
N GLY A 379 -1.97 -17.77 -24.15
CA GLY A 379 -0.55 -18.08 -24.07
C GLY A 379 0.38 -17.02 -24.69
N GLU A 380 -0.14 -15.85 -25.04
CA GLU A 380 0.57 -14.76 -25.72
C GLU A 380 1.22 -13.78 -24.72
N TYR A 381 0.94 -13.91 -23.42
CA TYR A 381 1.46 -12.99 -22.41
C TYR A 381 2.95 -13.21 -22.11
N VAL A 382 3.72 -12.13 -22.20
CA VAL A 382 5.14 -12.06 -21.82
C VAL A 382 5.28 -11.16 -20.60
N GLY A 383 5.78 -11.72 -19.50
CA GLY A 383 5.94 -11.00 -18.23
C GLY A 383 6.03 -11.97 -17.06
N HIS A 384 6.45 -11.49 -15.90
CA HIS A 384 6.75 -12.36 -14.76
C HIS A 384 5.69 -12.30 -13.66
N ILE A 385 5.43 -13.44 -13.01
CA ILE A 385 4.61 -13.52 -11.78
C ILE A 385 5.15 -14.59 -10.84
N THR A 386 5.02 -14.36 -9.54
CA THR A 386 5.45 -15.34 -8.53
C THR A 386 4.30 -16.29 -8.15
N TYR A 387 4.42 -17.56 -8.53
CA TYR A 387 3.50 -18.62 -8.14
C TYR A 387 3.80 -19.14 -6.73
N LYS A 388 2.77 -19.11 -5.87
CA LYS A 388 2.80 -19.55 -4.46
C LYS A 388 3.99 -19.04 -3.62
N ARG A 389 4.57 -17.89 -3.99
CA ARG A 389 5.75 -17.28 -3.34
C ARG A 389 7.04 -18.10 -3.43
N VAL A 390 7.13 -19.04 -4.37
CA VAL A 390 8.28 -19.94 -4.51
C VAL A 390 8.84 -19.92 -5.92
N GLU A 391 7.98 -19.89 -6.93
CA GLU A 391 8.38 -20.04 -8.33
C GLU A 391 8.13 -18.75 -9.11
N LEU A 392 9.12 -18.29 -9.87
CA LEU A 392 8.97 -17.19 -10.82
C LEU A 392 8.60 -17.77 -12.19
N VAL A 393 7.45 -17.35 -12.73
CA VAL A 393 6.96 -17.75 -14.05
C VAL A 393 7.04 -16.56 -14.98
N GLU A 394 7.79 -16.65 -16.08
CA GLU A 394 8.18 -15.49 -16.93
C GLU A 394 7.36 -15.33 -18.23
N ASN A 395 6.50 -16.29 -18.57
CA ASN A 395 5.63 -16.25 -19.75
C ASN A 395 4.45 -17.24 -19.61
N THR A 396 3.59 -17.31 -20.63
CA THR A 396 2.42 -18.20 -20.68
C THR A 396 2.44 -19.19 -21.85
N ASP A 397 3.61 -19.56 -22.36
CA ASP A 397 3.74 -20.38 -23.57
C ASP A 397 3.19 -21.81 -23.40
N THR A 398 3.41 -22.45 -22.25
CA THR A 398 2.91 -23.79 -21.91
C THR A 398 1.65 -23.77 -21.03
N GLU A 399 0.88 -24.85 -21.08
CA GLU A 399 -0.35 -25.00 -20.30
C GLU A 399 -0.11 -24.94 -18.78
N GLU A 400 0.96 -25.60 -18.30
CA GLU A 400 1.37 -25.51 -16.91
C GLU A 400 1.62 -24.06 -16.48
N LYS A 401 2.36 -23.31 -17.30
CA LYS A 401 2.68 -21.91 -17.01
C LYS A 401 1.41 -21.07 -17.05
N ARG A 402 0.51 -21.24 -18.02
CA ARG A 402 -0.79 -20.54 -18.08
C ARG A 402 -1.59 -20.74 -16.80
N LEU A 403 -1.73 -21.99 -16.34
CA LEU A 403 -2.47 -22.28 -15.12
C LEU A 403 -1.81 -21.71 -13.86
N LYS A 404 -0.46 -21.78 -13.73
CA LYS A 404 0.28 -21.11 -12.63
C LYS A 404 0.09 -19.59 -12.67
N PHE A 405 0.13 -19.02 -13.87
CA PHE A 405 -0.06 -17.60 -14.11
C PHE A 405 -1.49 -17.19 -13.72
N LEU A 406 -2.50 -17.92 -14.19
CA LEU A 406 -3.91 -17.69 -13.89
C LEU A 406 -4.19 -17.81 -12.40
N TYR A 407 -3.67 -18.83 -11.72
CA TYR A 407 -3.81 -18.95 -10.27
C TYR A 407 -3.29 -17.71 -9.54
N SER A 408 -2.08 -17.28 -9.92
CA SER A 408 -1.41 -16.14 -9.29
C SER A 408 -2.11 -14.82 -9.64
N TRP A 409 -2.52 -14.66 -10.90
CA TRP A 409 -3.25 -13.50 -11.40
C TRP A 409 -4.62 -13.37 -10.75
N LEU A 410 -5.43 -14.44 -10.72
CA LEU A 410 -6.71 -14.42 -10.00
C LEU A 410 -6.49 -14.14 -8.51
N SER A 411 -5.40 -14.63 -7.94
CA SER A 411 -5.02 -14.37 -6.55
C SER A 411 -4.73 -12.91 -6.26
N LYS A 412 -3.94 -12.28 -7.13
CA LYS A 412 -3.62 -10.86 -7.13
C LYS A 412 -4.85 -9.99 -7.37
N HIS A 413 -5.73 -10.41 -8.28
CA HIS A 413 -6.81 -9.59 -8.79
C HIS A 413 -8.19 -9.90 -8.19
N GLN A 414 -8.31 -10.92 -7.31
CA GLN A 414 -9.54 -11.32 -6.62
C GLN A 414 -10.40 -10.14 -6.21
N ARG A 415 -9.81 -9.26 -5.40
CA ARG A 415 -10.52 -8.16 -4.76
C ARG A 415 -11.02 -7.14 -5.79
N ARG A 416 -10.28 -6.95 -6.89
CA ARG A 416 -10.65 -6.04 -8.00
C ARG A 416 -11.82 -6.63 -8.77
N ILE A 417 -11.72 -7.90 -9.17
CA ILE A 417 -12.77 -8.63 -9.87
C ILE A 417 -14.07 -8.60 -9.04
N ILE A 418 -13.97 -8.88 -7.73
CA ILE A 418 -15.11 -8.81 -6.81
C ILE A 418 -15.68 -7.40 -6.68
N SER A 419 -14.91 -6.32 -6.86
CA SER A 419 -15.38 -4.94 -6.54
C SER A 419 -15.78 -4.10 -7.75
N TYR A 420 -15.26 -4.39 -8.94
CA TYR A 420 -15.44 -3.58 -10.15
C TYR A 420 -16.88 -3.64 -10.71
N SER A 421 -17.15 -2.92 -11.81
CA SER A 421 -18.49 -2.87 -12.42
C SER A 421 -19.01 -4.27 -12.78
N ASP A 422 -20.33 -4.40 -12.89
CA ASP A 422 -20.95 -5.66 -13.31
C ASP A 422 -20.52 -6.05 -14.74
N GLU A 423 -20.32 -5.06 -15.61
CA GLU A 423 -19.78 -5.24 -16.96
C GLU A 423 -18.37 -5.81 -16.97
N PHE A 424 -17.46 -5.23 -16.17
CA PHE A 424 -16.10 -5.76 -16.04
C PHE A 424 -16.10 -7.21 -15.54
N TYR A 425 -16.92 -7.48 -14.51
CA TYR A 425 -17.04 -8.82 -13.95
C TYR A 425 -17.56 -9.83 -14.98
N ALA A 426 -18.59 -9.46 -15.75
CA ALA A 426 -19.14 -10.32 -16.81
C ALA A 426 -18.10 -10.65 -17.89
N ASN A 427 -17.26 -9.69 -18.28
CA ASN A 427 -16.18 -9.93 -19.24
C ASN A 427 -15.12 -10.90 -18.69
N VAL A 428 -14.72 -10.75 -17.41
CA VAL A 428 -13.79 -11.68 -16.77
C VAL A 428 -14.37 -13.09 -16.71
N VAL A 429 -15.64 -13.22 -16.32
CA VAL A 429 -16.36 -14.51 -16.28
C VAL A 429 -16.39 -15.14 -17.66
N LYS A 430 -16.75 -14.39 -18.70
CA LYS A 430 -16.79 -14.88 -20.08
C LYS A 430 -15.45 -15.46 -20.54
N ILE A 431 -14.33 -14.78 -20.24
CA ILE A 431 -13.00 -15.23 -20.65
C ILE A 431 -12.59 -16.49 -19.89
N LEU A 432 -12.78 -16.50 -18.57
CA LEU A 432 -12.42 -17.64 -17.73
C LEU A 432 -13.28 -18.87 -18.04
N ASP A 433 -14.58 -18.69 -18.21
CA ASP A 433 -15.49 -19.79 -18.54
C ASP A 433 -15.14 -20.38 -19.92
N GLY A 434 -14.84 -19.52 -20.90
CA GLY A 434 -14.45 -19.92 -22.25
C GLY A 434 -13.07 -20.59 -22.35
N TYR A 435 -12.29 -20.65 -21.27
CA TYR A 435 -11.01 -21.35 -21.25
C TYR A 435 -11.04 -22.56 -20.31
N LEU A 436 -11.51 -22.38 -19.08
CA LEU A 436 -11.54 -23.42 -18.06
C LEU A 436 -12.56 -24.52 -18.36
N PHE A 437 -13.62 -24.22 -19.10
CA PHE A 437 -14.68 -25.16 -19.43
C PHE A 437 -14.79 -25.43 -20.93
N ASP A 438 -13.76 -25.08 -21.71
CA ASP A 438 -13.69 -25.43 -23.12
C ASP A 438 -13.34 -26.94 -23.26
N PRO A 439 -14.18 -27.75 -23.94
CA PRO A 439 -13.90 -29.16 -24.18
C PRO A 439 -12.55 -29.40 -24.88
N GLU A 440 -12.06 -28.46 -25.70
CA GLU A 440 -10.77 -28.60 -26.39
C GLU A 440 -9.57 -28.60 -25.43
N ASN A 441 -9.73 -28.03 -24.22
CA ASN A 441 -8.67 -27.96 -23.23
C ASN A 441 -8.67 -29.12 -22.23
N GLU A 442 -9.69 -29.99 -22.23
CA GLU A 442 -9.83 -31.08 -21.24
C GLU A 442 -8.62 -32.03 -21.25
N GLU A 443 -8.17 -32.47 -22.43
CA GLU A 443 -7.00 -33.35 -22.55
C GLU A 443 -5.71 -32.70 -22.05
N SER A 444 -5.58 -31.37 -22.23
CA SER A 444 -4.42 -30.60 -21.79
C SER A 444 -4.41 -30.41 -20.26
N PHE A 445 -5.59 -30.30 -19.64
CA PHE A 445 -5.72 -30.19 -18.19
C PHE A 445 -5.49 -31.50 -17.43
N ASP A 446 -5.70 -32.65 -18.06
CA ASP A 446 -5.51 -33.96 -17.41
C ASP A 446 -4.04 -34.16 -16.95
N GLY A 447 -3.07 -33.64 -17.72
CA GLY A 447 -1.65 -33.62 -17.33
C GLY A 447 -1.34 -32.73 -16.12
N HIS A 448 -2.24 -31.79 -15.77
CA HIS A 448 -2.05 -30.77 -14.73
C HIS A 448 -3.24 -30.66 -13.76
N LYS A 449 -3.95 -31.78 -13.52
CA LYS A 449 -5.22 -31.82 -12.78
C LYS A 449 -5.23 -31.07 -11.45
N ASN A 450 -4.17 -31.20 -10.64
CA ASN A 450 -4.06 -30.52 -9.34
C ASN A 450 -4.02 -28.98 -9.50
N LEU A 451 -3.32 -28.50 -10.52
CA LEU A 451 -3.16 -27.08 -10.79
C LEU A 451 -4.46 -26.49 -11.37
N TYR A 452 -5.11 -27.24 -12.26
CA TYR A 452 -6.44 -26.91 -12.77
C TYR A 452 -7.47 -26.80 -11.62
N GLN A 453 -7.51 -27.78 -10.71
CA GLN A 453 -8.37 -27.73 -9.52
C GLN A 453 -8.07 -26.52 -8.63
N ASP A 454 -6.80 -26.19 -8.42
CA ASP A 454 -6.40 -25.00 -7.67
C ASP A 454 -6.96 -23.71 -8.32
N VAL A 455 -6.85 -23.58 -9.65
CA VAL A 455 -7.40 -22.45 -10.41
C VAL A 455 -8.92 -22.40 -10.30
N GLN A 456 -9.61 -23.54 -10.46
CA GLN A 456 -11.07 -23.64 -10.32
C GLN A 456 -11.54 -23.25 -8.92
N LEU A 457 -10.92 -23.76 -7.86
CA LEU A 457 -11.24 -23.40 -6.47
C LEU A 457 -11.12 -21.89 -6.26
N ARG A 458 -10.05 -21.31 -6.81
CA ARG A 458 -9.78 -19.89 -6.76
C ARG A 458 -10.88 -19.10 -7.50
N TYR A 459 -11.23 -19.51 -8.70
CA TYR A 459 -12.26 -18.85 -9.50
C TYR A 459 -13.66 -18.95 -8.85
N ASN A 460 -14.04 -20.14 -8.37
CA ASN A 460 -15.28 -20.38 -7.64
C ASN A 460 -15.38 -19.47 -6.40
N TYR A 461 -14.29 -19.31 -5.66
CA TYR A 461 -14.25 -18.37 -4.53
C TYR A 461 -14.62 -16.94 -4.96
N ILE A 462 -14.09 -16.46 -6.09
CA ILE A 462 -14.37 -15.10 -6.60
C ILE A 462 -15.86 -14.94 -6.89
N GLN A 463 -16.45 -15.91 -7.58
CA GLN A 463 -17.87 -15.89 -7.95
C GLN A 463 -18.77 -15.88 -6.71
N GLN A 464 -18.49 -16.77 -5.75
CA GLN A 464 -19.24 -16.84 -4.50
C GLN A 464 -19.08 -15.55 -3.68
N ALA A 465 -17.84 -15.04 -3.54
CA ALA A 465 -17.56 -13.82 -2.79
C ALA A 465 -18.20 -12.57 -3.42
N ARG A 466 -18.33 -12.51 -4.77
CA ARG A 466 -19.06 -11.43 -5.47
C ARG A 466 -20.53 -11.40 -5.04
N LYS A 467 -21.19 -12.55 -4.95
CA LYS A 467 -22.60 -12.61 -4.49
C LYS A 467 -22.76 -12.13 -3.05
N VAL A 468 -21.90 -12.57 -2.12
CA VAL A 468 -21.95 -12.09 -0.73
C VAL A 468 -21.58 -10.61 -0.61
N MET A 469 -20.70 -10.10 -1.48
CA MET A 469 -20.37 -8.68 -1.55
C MET A 469 -21.56 -7.79 -1.92
N ILE A 470 -22.47 -8.27 -2.76
CA ILE A 470 -23.71 -7.55 -3.09
C ILE A 470 -24.61 -7.47 -1.85
N LEU A 471 -24.75 -8.56 -1.09
CA LEU A 471 -25.49 -8.59 0.18
C LEU A 471 -24.91 -7.60 1.21
N GLU A 472 -23.59 -7.49 1.30
CA GLU A 472 -22.91 -6.51 2.16
C GLU A 472 -23.23 -5.05 1.78
N ARG A 473 -23.36 -4.74 0.48
CA ARG A 473 -23.74 -3.39 0.02
C ARG A 473 -25.18 -3.05 0.43
N LEU A 474 -26.09 -4.04 0.40
CA LEU A 474 -27.47 -3.89 0.86
C LEU A 474 -27.55 -3.56 2.35
N LYS A 475 -26.69 -4.15 3.20
CA LYS A 475 -26.61 -3.79 4.63
C LYS A 475 -26.40 -2.29 4.87
N LYS A 476 -25.66 -1.59 3.99
CA LYS A 476 -25.46 -0.13 4.08
C LYS A 476 -26.58 0.68 3.43
N ARG A 477 -27.58 0.02 2.84
CA ARG A 477 -28.64 0.60 2.02
C ARG A 477 -28.12 1.50 0.91
N LYS A 478 -26.94 1.19 0.35
CA LYS A 478 -26.33 2.00 -0.72
C LYS A 478 -26.16 1.17 -1.98
N ILE A 479 -26.85 1.57 -3.04
CA ILE A 479 -26.67 1.02 -4.40
C ILE A 479 -26.27 2.17 -5.31
N LYS A 480 -25.15 2.03 -6.03
CA LYS A 480 -24.62 3.05 -6.96
C LYS A 480 -24.50 4.47 -6.36
N GLY A 481 -24.33 4.59 -5.04
CA GLY A 481 -24.21 5.86 -4.33
C GLY A 481 -25.52 6.38 -3.71
N GLU A 482 -26.66 5.83 -4.11
CA GLU A 482 -27.98 6.25 -3.64
C GLU A 482 -28.46 5.40 -2.47
N LYS A 483 -29.24 6.03 -1.56
CA LYS A 483 -29.80 5.35 -0.40
C LYS A 483 -31.12 4.70 -0.75
N ILE A 484 -31.20 3.37 -0.70
CA ILE A 484 -32.42 2.63 -1.04
C ILE A 484 -33.41 2.52 0.14
N PRO A 485 -34.72 2.38 -0.10
CA PRO A 485 -35.73 2.10 0.92
C PRO A 485 -35.53 0.73 1.60
N TYR A 486 -36.12 0.54 2.80
CA TYR A 486 -36.04 -0.74 3.53
C TYR A 486 -36.73 -1.89 2.80
N ALA A 487 -37.90 -1.64 2.19
CA ALA A 487 -38.62 -2.65 1.42
C ALA A 487 -37.75 -3.22 0.28
N GLU A 488 -37.07 -2.33 -0.46
CA GLU A 488 -36.20 -2.75 -1.56
C GLU A 488 -34.94 -3.46 -1.06
N MET A 489 -34.33 -2.97 0.02
CA MET A 489 -33.20 -3.64 0.66
C MET A 489 -33.56 -5.08 1.07
N LEU A 490 -34.70 -5.30 1.72
CA LEU A 490 -35.14 -6.62 2.15
C LEU A 490 -35.49 -7.52 0.97
N HIS A 491 -36.21 -7.00 -0.02
CA HIS A 491 -36.57 -7.76 -1.22
C HIS A 491 -35.33 -8.26 -1.97
N GLN A 492 -34.33 -7.39 -2.18
CA GLN A 492 -33.08 -7.78 -2.82
C GLN A 492 -32.27 -8.77 -1.95
N ALA A 493 -32.25 -8.59 -0.63
CA ALA A 493 -31.56 -9.51 0.28
C ALA A 493 -32.20 -10.91 0.24
N VAL A 494 -33.54 -11.00 0.26
CA VAL A 494 -34.30 -12.24 0.13
C VAL A 494 -33.98 -12.93 -1.20
N ARG A 495 -34.02 -12.19 -2.32
CA ARG A 495 -33.69 -12.75 -3.64
C ARG A 495 -32.29 -13.35 -3.68
N ILE A 496 -31.30 -12.61 -3.18
CA ILE A 496 -29.91 -13.08 -3.12
C ILE A 496 -29.79 -14.33 -2.24
N LEU A 497 -30.38 -14.35 -1.05
CA LEU A 497 -30.31 -15.50 -0.15
C LEU A 497 -31.04 -16.73 -0.70
N GLN A 498 -32.13 -16.54 -1.45
CA GLN A 498 -32.82 -17.62 -2.15
C GLN A 498 -31.93 -18.26 -3.23
N GLU A 499 -31.29 -17.45 -4.07
CA GLU A 499 -30.33 -17.94 -5.07
C GLU A 499 -29.16 -18.67 -4.39
N LEU A 500 -28.63 -18.09 -3.30
CA LEU A 500 -27.49 -18.65 -2.57
C LEU A 500 -27.79 -19.95 -1.84
N LYS A 501 -29.03 -20.16 -1.40
CA LYS A 501 -29.45 -21.36 -0.64
C LYS A 501 -29.18 -22.65 -1.41
N PHE A 502 -29.39 -22.66 -2.73
CA PHE A 502 -29.22 -23.86 -3.56
C PHE A 502 -27.76 -24.27 -3.70
N ASP A 503 -26.85 -23.30 -3.75
CA ASP A 503 -25.42 -23.55 -3.93
C ASP A 503 -24.67 -23.66 -2.60
N ILE A 504 -25.30 -23.40 -1.45
CA ILE A 504 -24.58 -23.14 -0.20
C ILE A 504 -23.74 -24.32 0.31
N ALA A 505 -24.07 -25.55 -0.09
CA ALA A 505 -23.29 -26.73 0.22
C ALA A 505 -21.88 -26.68 -0.38
N THR A 506 -21.70 -26.01 -1.53
CA THR A 506 -20.41 -25.86 -2.23
C THR A 506 -19.67 -24.58 -1.84
N TYR A 507 -20.24 -23.76 -0.96
CA TYR A 507 -19.63 -22.50 -0.56
C TYR A 507 -18.43 -22.69 0.37
N PHE A 508 -17.48 -21.77 0.36
CA PHE A 508 -16.46 -21.72 1.40
C PHE A 508 -17.11 -21.34 2.75
N ASP A 509 -16.79 -22.07 3.83
CA ASP A 509 -17.44 -21.88 5.14
C ASP A 509 -17.30 -20.44 5.66
N GLU A 510 -16.17 -19.78 5.40
CA GLU A 510 -15.96 -18.38 5.77
C GLU A 510 -16.91 -17.41 5.06
N LEU A 511 -17.30 -17.70 3.81
CA LEU A 511 -18.27 -16.90 3.05
C LEU A 511 -19.67 -17.11 3.61
N VAL A 512 -20.02 -18.35 3.97
CA VAL A 512 -21.30 -18.68 4.63
C VAL A 512 -21.40 -18.00 5.99
N ALA A 513 -20.32 -18.04 6.79
CA ALA A 513 -20.26 -17.35 8.08
C ALA A 513 -20.49 -15.85 7.94
N SER A 514 -19.86 -15.23 6.94
CA SER A 514 -19.98 -13.81 6.67
C SER A 514 -21.39 -13.45 6.18
N MET A 515 -22.00 -14.29 5.32
CA MET A 515 -23.38 -14.16 4.86
C MET A 515 -24.37 -14.16 6.03
N ILE A 516 -24.21 -15.11 6.96
CA ILE A 516 -25.02 -15.21 8.19
C ILE A 516 -24.89 -13.91 9.00
N SER A 517 -23.67 -13.47 9.28
CA SER A 517 -23.41 -12.26 10.07
C SER A 517 -23.96 -10.98 9.42
N ILE A 518 -23.83 -10.83 8.10
CA ILE A 518 -24.39 -9.69 7.37
C ILE A 518 -25.91 -9.70 7.50
N THR A 519 -26.54 -10.85 7.29
CA THR A 519 -28.01 -11.01 7.37
C THR A 519 -28.52 -10.74 8.78
N GLU A 520 -27.86 -11.25 9.81
CA GLU A 520 -28.15 -10.94 11.21
C GLU A 520 -28.04 -9.44 11.50
N THR A 521 -27.07 -8.75 10.90
CA THR A 521 -26.96 -7.30 11.08
C THR A 521 -28.12 -6.54 10.44
N ILE A 522 -28.58 -6.98 9.26
CA ILE A 522 -29.74 -6.40 8.59
C ILE A 522 -31.00 -6.62 9.44
N LEU A 523 -31.20 -7.84 9.95
CA LEU A 523 -32.33 -8.19 10.80
C LEU A 523 -32.31 -7.43 12.14
N ASN A 524 -31.13 -7.14 12.69
CA ASN A 524 -30.96 -6.40 13.94
C ASN A 524 -30.88 -4.87 13.77
N ASP A 525 -31.23 -4.32 12.60
CA ASP A 525 -31.29 -2.87 12.41
C ASP A 525 -32.32 -2.24 13.36
N ARG A 526 -31.85 -1.38 14.27
CA ARG A 526 -32.68 -0.76 15.32
C ARG A 526 -33.89 0.01 14.76
N TYR A 527 -33.73 0.68 13.62
CA TYR A 527 -34.81 1.46 13.02
C TYR A 527 -35.84 0.53 12.37
N LEU A 528 -35.38 -0.50 11.64
CA LEU A 528 -36.22 -1.51 11.03
C LEU A 528 -37.09 -2.21 12.08
N CYS A 529 -36.45 -2.71 13.14
CA CYS A 529 -37.14 -3.43 14.21
C CYS A 529 -38.20 -2.55 14.89
N ARG A 530 -37.81 -1.36 15.33
CA ARG A 530 -38.69 -0.45 16.09
C ARG A 530 -39.90 0.03 15.29
N ASN A 531 -39.72 0.34 14.01
CA ASN A 531 -40.75 1.01 13.22
C ASN A 531 -41.67 0.06 12.46
N TYR A 532 -41.22 -1.17 12.16
CA TYR A 532 -41.97 -2.10 11.33
C TYR A 532 -42.19 -3.49 11.96
N ILE A 533 -41.24 -4.02 12.72
CA ILE A 533 -41.31 -5.41 13.18
C ILE A 533 -42.00 -5.54 14.53
N THR A 534 -41.68 -4.68 15.48
CA THR A 534 -42.24 -4.72 16.85
C THR A 534 -43.66 -4.13 16.94
N LYS A 535 -44.13 -3.44 15.90
CA LYS A 535 -45.50 -2.88 15.86
C LYS A 535 -46.53 -3.98 15.53
N ARG A 536 -47.75 -3.79 16.04
CA ARG A 536 -48.89 -4.65 15.67
C ARG A 536 -49.26 -4.40 14.22
N ASP A 537 -49.86 -5.40 13.59
CA ASP A 537 -50.19 -5.34 12.17
C ASP A 537 -51.22 -4.23 11.87
N ASP A 538 -52.15 -4.01 12.81
CA ASP A 538 -53.16 -2.95 12.73
C ASP A 538 -52.56 -1.52 12.77
N ASP A 539 -51.35 -1.38 13.32
CA ASP A 539 -50.64 -0.10 13.44
C ASP A 539 -49.73 0.18 12.22
N LEU A 540 -49.70 -0.71 11.24
CA LEU A 540 -48.82 -0.65 10.07
C LEU A 540 -49.61 -0.27 8.80
N SER A 541 -49.02 0.59 7.97
CA SER A 541 -49.53 0.81 6.61
C SER A 541 -49.30 -0.44 5.74
N GLY A 542 -49.95 -0.51 4.58
CA GLY A 542 -49.68 -1.58 3.60
C GLY A 542 -48.20 -1.72 3.23
N TYR A 543 -47.45 -0.61 3.22
CA TYR A 543 -45.99 -0.63 3.07
C TYR A 543 -45.28 -1.30 4.26
N GLY A 544 -45.70 -0.99 5.50
CA GLY A 544 -45.16 -1.59 6.71
C GLY A 544 -45.43 -3.09 6.81
N LEU A 545 -46.63 -3.54 6.42
CA LEU A 545 -46.98 -4.96 6.30
C LEU A 545 -46.11 -5.67 5.25
N GLY A 546 -45.85 -5.02 4.11
CA GLY A 546 -44.92 -5.51 3.09
C GLY A 546 -43.50 -5.72 3.61
N ILE A 547 -42.98 -4.75 4.37
CA ILE A 547 -41.67 -4.87 5.05
C ILE A 547 -41.66 -6.06 6.01
N LYS A 548 -42.69 -6.21 6.85
CA LYS A 548 -42.78 -7.27 7.84
C LYS A 548 -42.83 -8.66 7.20
N LYS A 549 -43.51 -8.79 6.05
CA LYS A 549 -43.53 -10.02 5.24
C LYS A 549 -42.16 -10.38 4.68
N GLU A 550 -41.46 -9.42 4.04
CA GLU A 550 -40.12 -9.66 3.50
C GLU A 550 -39.09 -9.95 4.61
N TYR A 551 -39.22 -9.30 5.77
CA TYR A 551 -38.43 -9.61 6.96
C TYR A 551 -38.63 -11.07 7.41
N GLY A 552 -39.88 -11.55 7.48
CA GLY A 552 -40.18 -12.94 7.85
C GLY A 552 -39.55 -13.96 6.89
N LYS A 553 -39.61 -13.70 5.58
CA LYS A 553 -38.92 -14.52 4.57
C LYS A 553 -37.40 -14.56 4.81
N LEU A 554 -36.82 -13.40 5.11
CA LEU A 554 -35.38 -13.27 5.36
C LEU A 554 -34.94 -14.08 6.59
N VAL A 555 -35.73 -14.08 7.66
CA VAL A 555 -35.50 -14.91 8.86
C VAL A 555 -35.53 -16.39 8.51
N SER A 556 -36.57 -16.85 7.80
CA SER A 556 -36.69 -18.26 7.40
C SER A 556 -35.50 -18.72 6.57
N LEU A 557 -35.04 -17.89 5.62
CA LEU A 557 -33.86 -18.21 4.81
C LEU A 557 -32.58 -18.27 5.64
N LEU A 558 -32.41 -17.38 6.61
CA LEU A 558 -31.26 -17.39 7.50
C LEU A 558 -31.21 -18.68 8.34
N ASP A 559 -32.36 -19.13 8.85
CA ASP A 559 -32.45 -20.35 9.65
C ASP A 559 -32.14 -21.60 8.81
N ASP A 560 -32.66 -21.66 7.58
CA ASP A 560 -32.33 -22.72 6.62
C ASP A 560 -30.82 -22.78 6.36
N ILE A 561 -30.19 -21.63 6.11
CA ILE A 561 -28.75 -21.52 5.85
C ILE A 561 -27.92 -21.97 7.06
N LYS A 562 -28.32 -21.56 8.27
CA LYS A 562 -27.67 -22.01 9.52
C LYS A 562 -27.80 -23.53 9.70
N ALA A 563 -28.95 -24.11 9.38
CA ALA A 563 -29.17 -25.54 9.46
C ALA A 563 -28.27 -26.32 8.50
N ILE A 564 -28.17 -25.88 7.23
CA ILE A 564 -27.31 -26.50 6.21
C ILE A 564 -25.83 -26.43 6.65
N ARG A 565 -25.37 -25.26 7.12
CA ARG A 565 -24.00 -25.09 7.62
C ARG A 565 -23.69 -26.02 8.80
N LYS A 566 -24.62 -26.12 9.76
CA LYS A 566 -24.46 -27.00 10.93
C LYS A 566 -24.38 -28.47 10.53
N SER A 567 -25.19 -28.90 9.55
CA SER A 567 -25.14 -30.26 9.02
C SER A 567 -23.77 -30.58 8.43
N ARG A 568 -23.23 -29.66 7.61
CA ARG A 568 -21.92 -29.82 6.97
C ARG A 568 -20.77 -29.89 7.98
N ASN A 569 -20.76 -29.02 8.99
CA ASN A 569 -19.70 -29.04 10.01
C ASN A 569 -19.70 -30.35 10.82
N LYS A 570 -20.87 -30.91 11.12
CA LYS A 570 -20.99 -32.23 11.75
C LYS A 570 -20.46 -33.36 10.85
N SER A 571 -20.69 -33.27 9.54
CA SER A 571 -20.15 -34.24 8.58
C SER A 571 -18.62 -34.20 8.54
N ILE A 572 -18.01 -33.01 8.65
CA ILE A 572 -16.55 -32.83 8.65
C ILE A 572 -15.91 -33.34 9.95
N GLU A 573 -16.54 -33.07 11.10
CA GLU A 573 -16.08 -33.59 12.42
C GLU A 573 -16.19 -35.13 12.53
N GLY A 574 -17.05 -35.77 11.72
CA GLY A 574 -17.20 -37.22 11.69
C GLY A 574 -16.13 -38.00 10.91
N PHE A 575 -15.21 -37.30 10.22
CA PHE A 575 -14.10 -37.91 9.47
C PHE A 575 -12.73 -37.73 10.15
N ASP A 576 -12.66 -37.08 11.32
CA ASP A 576 -11.46 -36.99 12.18
C ASP A 576 -11.56 -37.98 13.37
N LEU A 577 -11.88 -39.25 13.08
CA LEU A 577 -11.71 -40.39 14.00
C LEU A 577 -10.82 -41.47 13.37
#